data_AF-A0A9E3X2S6-F1
#
_entry.id   AF-A0A9E3X2S6-F1
#
_cell.length_a   1.000
_cell.length_b   1.000
_cell.length_c   1.000
_cell.angle_alpha   90.00
_cell.angle_beta   90.00
_cell.angle_gamma   90.00
#
_symmetry.space_group_name_H-M   'P 1'
#
loop_
_entity.id
_entity.type
_entity.pdbx_description
1 polymer ?
#
loop_
_entity_poly.entity_id
_entity_poly.type
_entity_poly.pdbx_seq_one_letter_code
_entity_poly.pdbx_strand_id
1 'polypeptide(L)'
;MLHKRIVHASAIPATSGWAFLLVQPFLLLGLLLWLMAGNVEPVQAQSCSVFPDPQQRFGFNVARDGGRHIDDYNVSPLHAHWYLDYFAQEVPSQPNGMVYAQMIRSKDWQPQKITETLTMIDAIVANNPGTLWILGNEPDRDKQDGQTPAEYAVFYHELYHAIKERDPNSRIAIGGVVQPTPLRRHYLDLVLAAYQSRYGTVLPVDVWNIHAFILREEKKQGSWGASLPPGMDEFAAEGKLYEVWEHDNQAIFQENILAFRQWMADNGYRDKPLVITEYGILLSPLHGFPYEKVRDFMTGSFDYFLSATDAEVGYPADGNRLVQAWSWFSLNYPPYDPETNLGHNGNLLTPQGGLLALGQDYGQYIAALAAPETVQLSYSRLRMEPSYLVTPTTATPGGTIPTVQTQFGSAAQSTWPPTLTLESQLRNSGTAAGCNIQVELWHQAPDGERMLVEQRQLATLAAASSASFNFTWQPDQLTVGAHRFIVRSKVDNGAIGLPIAEQEATYTLLVLTEPLTNYQYLPTVQR
;
A
#
# COMPACT_ATOMS: atom_id res chain seq x y z
N MET A 1 -75.56 41.72 13.02
CA MET A 1 -74.42 40.89 13.50
C MET A 1 -73.48 41.86 14.24
N LEU A 2 -73.68 42.23 15.52
CA LEU A 2 -73.62 41.45 16.78
C LEU A 2 -72.30 40.67 16.87
N HIS A 3 -71.37 40.86 17.83
CA HIS A 3 -71.30 41.67 19.08
C HIS A 3 -69.84 42.24 19.24
N LYS A 4 -69.60 43.49 19.72
CA LYS A 4 -69.23 43.89 21.12
C LYS A 4 -68.19 42.95 21.80
N ARG A 5 -67.21 43.37 22.62
CA ARG A 5 -66.58 44.63 23.10
C ARG A 5 -65.53 44.18 24.16
N ILE A 6 -64.35 44.81 24.21
CA ILE A 6 -63.54 45.32 25.36
C ILE A 6 -63.70 44.69 26.77
N VAL A 7 -62.59 44.76 27.56
CA VAL A 7 -62.41 44.67 29.04
C VAL A 7 -61.79 43.33 29.49
N HIS A 8 -60.80 43.22 30.41
CA HIS A 8 -60.16 44.17 31.36
C HIS A 8 -58.60 44.09 31.34
N ALA A 9 -57.91 45.01 32.02
CA ALA A 9 -56.54 44.82 32.57
C ALA A 9 -56.54 44.96 34.10
N SER A 10 -55.78 44.12 34.82
CA SER A 10 -55.44 44.14 36.27
C SER A 10 -54.77 42.79 36.61
N ALA A 11 -53.93 42.59 37.62
CA ALA A 11 -53.05 43.45 38.42
C ALA A 11 -52.07 42.50 39.16
N ILE A 12 -50.87 42.97 39.54
CA ILE A 12 -49.91 42.17 40.33
C ILE A 12 -50.34 42.15 41.81
N PRO A 13 -50.21 41.01 42.50
CA PRO A 13 -49.64 41.03 43.84
C PRO A 13 -48.48 40.03 43.99
N ALA A 14 -47.46 40.43 44.75
CA ALA A 14 -46.34 39.57 45.09
C ALA A 14 -46.61 38.79 46.39
N THR A 15 -46.26 37.51 46.43
CA THR A 15 -45.93 36.79 47.68
C THR A 15 -44.82 35.77 47.47
N SER A 16 -43.95 35.69 48.48
CA SER A 16 -42.85 34.73 48.65
C SER A 16 -43.34 33.32 49.00
N GLY A 17 -42.62 32.26 48.58
CA GLY A 17 -42.89 30.91 49.09
C GLY A 17 -42.12 29.77 48.42
N TRP A 18 -40.90 29.50 48.92
CA TRP A 18 -40.18 28.22 48.92
C TRP A 18 -40.86 27.00 48.25
N ALA A 19 -40.28 26.50 47.15
CA ALA A 19 -40.60 25.19 46.59
C ALA A 19 -39.33 24.46 46.08
N PHE A 20 -39.01 23.39 46.80
CA PHE A 20 -37.98 22.36 46.58
C PHE A 20 -37.38 22.17 45.18
N LEU A 21 -36.04 22.24 45.13
CA LEU A 21 -35.21 21.61 44.09
C LEU A 21 -35.19 20.08 44.29
N LEU A 22 -35.87 19.33 43.43
CA LEU A 22 -35.75 17.87 43.30
C LEU A 22 -35.62 17.45 41.82
N VAL A 23 -34.50 17.82 41.22
CA VAL A 23 -34.03 17.41 39.88
C VAL A 23 -32.50 17.33 39.96
N GLN A 24 -31.79 16.24 39.67
CA GLN A 24 -32.15 14.83 39.46
C GLN A 24 -30.88 13.98 39.77
N PRO A 25 -30.94 12.84 40.47
CA PRO A 25 -29.79 11.93 40.59
C PRO A 25 -29.37 11.27 39.26
N PHE A 26 -30.32 11.16 38.32
CA PHE A 26 -30.14 10.43 37.06
C PHE A 26 -29.24 11.15 36.05
N LEU A 27 -29.24 12.49 36.00
CA LEU A 27 -28.34 13.24 35.11
C LEU A 27 -26.87 13.10 35.49
N LEU A 28 -26.57 13.07 36.80
CA LEU A 28 -25.21 12.84 37.30
C LEU A 28 -24.74 11.39 37.07
N LEU A 29 -25.62 10.40 37.24
CA LEU A 29 -25.28 9.01 36.95
C LEU A 29 -25.06 8.77 35.45
N GLY A 30 -25.88 9.39 34.58
CA GLY A 30 -25.68 9.36 33.14
C GLY A 30 -24.37 10.01 32.70
N LEU A 31 -24.01 11.17 33.28
CA LEU A 31 -22.74 11.84 32.98
C LEU A 31 -21.52 11.04 33.46
N LEU A 32 -21.61 10.39 34.63
CA LEU A 32 -20.54 9.50 35.13
C LEU A 32 -20.41 8.22 34.30
N LEU A 33 -21.52 7.62 33.83
CA LEU A 33 -21.46 6.50 32.90
C LEU A 33 -20.87 6.89 31.54
N TRP A 34 -21.10 8.11 31.07
CA TRP A 34 -20.51 8.64 29.83
C TRP A 34 -19.01 8.97 29.99
N LEU A 35 -18.58 9.40 31.17
CA LEU A 35 -17.16 9.64 31.50
C LEU A 35 -16.39 8.36 31.85
N MET A 36 -17.08 7.30 32.32
CA MET A 36 -16.51 5.97 32.55
C MET A 36 -16.51 5.10 31.28
N ALA A 37 -17.40 5.39 30.32
CA ALA A 37 -17.24 5.03 28.92
C ALA A 37 -16.16 5.88 28.25
N GLY A 38 -14.96 5.90 28.87
CA GLY A 38 -13.78 6.46 28.24
C GLY A 38 -13.57 5.79 26.89
N ASN A 39 -13.05 6.55 25.93
CA ASN A 39 -12.86 6.10 24.54
C ASN A 39 -11.96 4.85 24.49
N VAL A 40 -12.58 3.68 24.60
CA VAL A 40 -12.17 2.53 23.82
C VAL A 40 -12.54 2.92 22.40
N GLU A 41 -11.64 3.67 21.76
CA GLU A 41 -11.54 3.56 20.30
C GLU A 41 -11.54 2.06 20.02
N PRO A 42 -12.35 1.57 19.05
CA PRO A 42 -12.17 0.20 18.63
C PRO A 42 -10.69 0.08 18.28
N VAL A 43 -9.97 -0.77 19.02
CA VAL A 43 -8.64 -1.19 18.60
C VAL A 43 -8.92 -1.81 17.24
N GLN A 44 -8.67 -1.04 16.18
CA GLN A 44 -8.64 -1.56 14.84
C GLN A 44 -7.55 -2.59 14.92
N ALA A 45 -7.95 -3.85 15.03
CA ALA A 45 -7.06 -4.98 14.87
C ALA A 45 -6.49 -4.76 13.48
N GLN A 46 -5.28 -4.23 13.45
CA GLN A 46 -4.64 -3.70 12.26
C GLN A 46 -4.42 -4.91 11.37
N SER A 47 -5.40 -5.14 10.50
CA SER A 47 -5.47 -6.35 9.71
C SER A 47 -4.25 -6.29 8.83
N CYS A 48 -3.29 -7.16 9.12
CA CYS A 48 -2.05 -7.21 8.36
C CYS A 48 -2.46 -7.39 6.91
N SER A 49 -2.00 -6.48 6.05
CA SER A 49 -2.28 -6.56 4.62
C SER A 49 -2.00 -7.97 4.14
N VAL A 50 -2.92 -8.55 3.36
CA VAL A 50 -2.92 -9.98 3.00
C VAL A 50 -1.56 -10.41 2.44
N PHE A 51 -0.88 -9.46 1.79
CA PHE A 51 0.48 -9.52 1.27
C PHE A 51 1.15 -8.13 1.47
N PRO A 52 1.92 -7.90 2.55
CA PRO A 52 2.41 -6.56 2.89
C PRO A 52 3.48 -6.03 1.93
N ASP A 53 4.45 -6.86 1.55
CA ASP A 53 5.52 -6.50 0.60
C ASP A 53 4.98 -6.40 -0.84
N PRO A 54 5.35 -5.38 -1.64
CA PRO A 54 5.01 -5.30 -3.06
C PRO A 54 5.18 -6.60 -3.87
N GLN A 55 6.27 -7.34 -3.68
CA GLN A 55 6.54 -8.59 -4.40
C GLN A 55 5.59 -9.72 -4.00
N GLN A 56 5.16 -9.75 -2.73
CA GLN A 56 4.29 -10.82 -2.21
C GLN A 56 2.88 -10.81 -2.83
N ARG A 57 2.51 -9.71 -3.48
CA ARG A 57 1.18 -9.47 -4.07
C ARG A 57 0.97 -10.22 -5.38
N PHE A 58 2.04 -10.66 -6.02
CA PHE A 58 2.04 -11.28 -7.34
C PHE A 58 1.83 -12.80 -7.27
N GLY A 59 0.85 -13.28 -8.02
CA GLY A 59 0.63 -14.70 -8.27
C GLY A 59 0.27 -15.01 -9.72
N PHE A 60 0.00 -16.30 -9.98
CA PHE A 60 -0.46 -16.80 -11.27
C PHE A 60 -1.41 -18.00 -11.12
N ASN A 61 -2.23 -18.20 -12.14
CA ASN A 61 -3.17 -19.32 -12.24
C ASN A 61 -2.50 -20.52 -12.92
N VAL A 62 -2.59 -21.71 -12.33
CA VAL A 62 -2.05 -22.95 -12.89
C VAL A 62 -3.18 -23.76 -13.52
N ALA A 63 -3.06 -24.03 -14.82
CA ALA A 63 -3.96 -24.90 -15.54
C ALA A 63 -3.59 -26.38 -15.28
N ARG A 64 -4.56 -27.21 -14.89
CA ARG A 64 -4.35 -28.66 -14.73
C ARG A 64 -4.59 -29.48 -15.99
N ASP A 65 -4.91 -28.83 -17.11
CA ASP A 65 -5.08 -29.44 -18.42
C ASP A 65 -3.91 -30.35 -18.80
N GLY A 66 -4.21 -31.55 -19.30
CA GLY A 66 -3.20 -32.56 -19.60
C GLY A 66 -2.59 -33.26 -18.37
N GLY A 67 -3.16 -33.08 -17.17
CA GLY A 67 -2.64 -33.66 -15.92
C GLY A 67 -1.44 -32.90 -15.35
N ARG A 68 -1.40 -31.59 -15.61
CA ARG A 68 -0.30 -30.72 -15.19
C ARG A 68 -0.46 -30.20 -13.77
N HIS A 69 0.66 -30.08 -13.08
CA HIS A 69 0.75 -29.55 -11.72
C HIS A 69 1.90 -28.54 -11.60
N ILE A 70 1.91 -27.74 -10.54
CA ILE A 70 2.95 -26.70 -10.36
C ILE A 70 4.38 -27.27 -10.35
N ASP A 71 4.56 -28.51 -9.86
CA ASP A 71 5.86 -29.19 -9.79
C ASP A 71 6.41 -29.62 -11.17
N ASP A 72 5.60 -29.59 -12.24
CA ASP A 72 6.08 -29.78 -13.62
C ASP A 72 6.90 -28.57 -14.12
N TYR A 73 6.92 -27.45 -13.38
CA TYR A 73 7.37 -26.15 -13.85
C TYR A 73 8.50 -25.57 -12.98
N ASN A 74 9.59 -25.13 -13.62
CA ASN A 74 10.56 -24.26 -12.94
C ASN A 74 10.01 -22.83 -12.87
N VAL A 75 9.29 -22.51 -11.80
CA VAL A 75 8.70 -21.18 -11.56
C VAL A 75 9.62 -20.20 -10.83
N SER A 76 10.85 -20.61 -10.47
CA SER A 76 11.82 -19.72 -9.80
C SER A 76 12.10 -18.41 -10.56
N PRO A 77 12.24 -18.40 -11.91
CA PRO A 77 12.45 -17.16 -12.67
C PRO A 77 11.26 -16.19 -12.66
N LEU A 78 10.07 -16.60 -12.22
CA LEU A 78 8.88 -15.74 -12.19
C LEU A 78 8.83 -14.84 -10.95
N HIS A 79 9.57 -15.17 -9.88
CA HIS A 79 9.58 -14.43 -8.61
C HIS A 79 8.19 -14.21 -7.94
N ALA A 80 7.13 -14.85 -8.43
CA ALA A 80 5.80 -14.82 -7.83
C ALA A 80 5.80 -15.44 -6.43
N HIS A 81 4.88 -14.99 -5.58
CA HIS A 81 4.80 -15.42 -4.18
C HIS A 81 3.61 -16.33 -3.87
N TRP A 82 2.58 -16.35 -4.70
CA TRP A 82 1.42 -17.21 -4.49
C TRP A 82 0.85 -17.77 -5.79
N TYR A 83 0.11 -18.87 -5.71
CA TYR A 83 -0.59 -19.43 -6.86
C TYR A 83 -1.90 -20.09 -6.44
N LEU A 84 -2.74 -20.35 -7.44
CA LEU A 84 -3.94 -21.19 -7.32
C LEU A 84 -4.08 -22.06 -8.56
N ASP A 85 -4.80 -23.18 -8.44
CA ASP A 85 -5.03 -24.12 -9.54
C ASP A 85 -6.50 -24.60 -9.63
N TYR A 86 -7.41 -23.85 -9.00
CA TYR A 86 -8.86 -24.07 -8.96
C TYR A 86 -9.37 -25.26 -8.12
N PHE A 87 -8.51 -25.84 -7.27
CA PHE A 87 -8.86 -26.92 -6.35
C PHE A 87 -8.62 -26.56 -4.88
N ALA A 88 -9.07 -27.45 -4.00
CA ALA A 88 -8.67 -27.49 -2.61
C ALA A 88 -7.72 -28.69 -2.41
N GLN A 89 -6.65 -28.51 -1.64
CA GLN A 89 -5.57 -29.48 -1.48
C GLN A 89 -5.11 -29.56 -0.04
N GLU A 90 -5.00 -30.79 0.49
CA GLU A 90 -4.55 -31.04 1.86
C GLU A 90 -3.05 -30.74 2.05
N VAL A 91 -2.24 -31.13 1.07
CA VAL A 91 -0.79 -30.90 1.05
C VAL A 91 -0.42 -30.29 -0.31
N PRO A 92 -0.68 -28.98 -0.52
CA PRO A 92 -0.30 -28.31 -1.76
C PRO A 92 1.23 -28.15 -1.84
N SER A 93 1.78 -28.27 -3.04
CA SER A 93 3.19 -28.02 -3.29
C SER A 93 3.53 -26.53 -3.11
N GLN A 94 4.70 -26.22 -2.53
CA GLN A 94 5.12 -24.85 -2.23
C GLN A 94 6.50 -24.56 -2.82
N PRO A 95 6.68 -24.66 -4.16
CA PRO A 95 7.97 -24.40 -4.79
C PRO A 95 8.43 -22.97 -4.48
N ASN A 96 9.70 -22.81 -4.14
CA ASN A 96 10.29 -21.53 -3.71
C ASN A 96 9.58 -20.87 -2.50
N GLY A 97 8.82 -21.63 -1.70
CA GLY A 97 8.05 -21.10 -0.57
C GLY A 97 6.78 -20.35 -0.98
N MET A 98 6.25 -20.59 -2.18
CA MET A 98 5.00 -19.98 -2.64
C MET A 98 3.80 -20.39 -1.78
N VAL A 99 2.92 -19.43 -1.48
CA VAL A 99 1.65 -19.65 -0.79
C VAL A 99 0.61 -20.21 -1.76
N TYR A 100 -0.14 -21.23 -1.34
CA TYR A 100 -1.25 -21.76 -2.12
C TYR A 100 -2.60 -21.21 -1.64
N ALA A 101 -3.38 -20.64 -2.56
CA ALA A 101 -4.77 -20.27 -2.28
C ALA A 101 -5.70 -21.45 -2.58
N GLN A 102 -6.42 -21.90 -1.54
CA GLN A 102 -7.40 -22.98 -1.64
C GLN A 102 -8.64 -22.48 -2.40
N MET A 103 -9.24 -23.32 -3.25
CA MET A 103 -10.51 -23.00 -3.90
C MET A 103 -11.49 -24.17 -3.84
N ILE A 104 -12.72 -23.90 -3.40
CA ILE A 104 -13.84 -24.84 -3.55
C ILE A 104 -14.79 -24.28 -4.59
N ARG A 105 -15.04 -25.03 -5.67
CA ARG A 105 -15.95 -24.64 -6.75
C ARG A 105 -17.40 -24.94 -6.41
N SER A 106 -18.32 -24.02 -6.73
CA SER A 106 -19.73 -24.18 -6.38
C SER A 106 -20.49 -25.15 -7.29
N LYS A 107 -20.06 -25.32 -8.56
CA LYS A 107 -20.64 -26.34 -9.45
C LYS A 107 -20.38 -27.78 -8.99
N ASP A 108 -19.28 -27.99 -8.27
CA ASP A 108 -18.84 -29.30 -7.78
C ASP A 108 -19.46 -29.59 -6.39
N TRP A 109 -20.06 -28.58 -5.76
CA TRP A 109 -20.79 -28.71 -4.50
C TRP A 109 -22.20 -29.25 -4.71
N GLN A 110 -22.60 -30.17 -3.84
CA GLN A 110 -23.93 -30.75 -3.81
C GLN A 110 -24.38 -30.83 -2.34
N PRO A 111 -25.57 -30.34 -1.94
CA PRO A 111 -26.06 -30.41 -0.56
C PRO A 111 -26.03 -31.83 0.01
N GLN A 112 -26.26 -32.85 -0.84
CA GLN A 112 -26.28 -34.26 -0.46
C GLN A 112 -24.89 -34.82 -0.12
N LYS A 113 -23.82 -34.14 -0.53
CA LYS A 113 -22.41 -34.53 -0.30
C LYS A 113 -21.73 -33.74 0.80
N ILE A 114 -22.48 -32.94 1.57
CA ILE A 114 -21.90 -32.03 2.58
C ILE A 114 -20.93 -32.74 3.53
N THR A 115 -21.20 -33.98 3.95
CA THR A 115 -20.28 -34.77 4.80
C THR A 115 -18.91 -35.03 4.15
N GLU A 116 -18.87 -35.31 2.85
CA GLU A 116 -17.62 -35.52 2.10
C GLU A 116 -16.82 -34.19 2.04
N THR A 117 -17.51 -33.10 1.70
CA THR A 117 -16.94 -31.75 1.65
C THR A 117 -16.41 -31.30 3.01
N LEU A 118 -17.15 -31.54 4.10
CA LEU A 118 -16.73 -31.22 5.46
C LEU A 118 -15.49 -32.03 5.87
N THR A 119 -15.46 -33.33 5.56
CA THR A 119 -14.29 -34.20 5.84
C THR A 119 -13.04 -33.72 5.11
N MET A 120 -13.18 -33.28 3.85
CA MET A 120 -12.11 -32.65 3.08
C MET A 120 -11.64 -31.34 3.74
N ILE A 121 -12.56 -30.48 4.15
CA ILE A 121 -12.23 -29.22 4.83
C ILE A 121 -11.52 -29.47 6.17
N ASP A 122 -11.97 -30.45 6.96
CA ASP A 122 -11.32 -30.84 8.23
C ASP A 122 -9.83 -31.15 8.04
N ALA A 123 -9.49 -31.98 7.04
CA ALA A 123 -8.11 -32.35 6.74
C ALA A 123 -7.27 -31.16 6.22
N ILE A 124 -7.82 -30.36 5.30
CA ILE A 124 -7.11 -29.22 4.72
C ILE A 124 -6.87 -28.14 5.77
N VAL A 125 -7.87 -27.79 6.59
CA VAL A 125 -7.75 -26.77 7.64
C VAL A 125 -6.73 -27.19 8.70
N ALA A 126 -6.74 -28.46 9.12
CA ALA A 126 -5.77 -28.97 10.09
C ALA A 126 -4.31 -28.83 9.62
N ASN A 127 -4.06 -28.99 8.31
CA ASN A 127 -2.72 -28.89 7.73
C ASN A 127 -2.36 -27.48 7.22
N ASN A 128 -3.34 -26.59 6.99
CA ASN A 128 -3.16 -25.27 6.38
C ASN A 128 -3.89 -24.14 7.16
N PRO A 129 -3.67 -23.97 8.47
CA PRO A 129 -4.35 -22.95 9.27
C PRO A 129 -4.05 -21.52 8.78
N GLY A 130 -5.05 -20.64 8.84
CA GLY A 130 -4.95 -19.25 8.40
C GLY A 130 -4.90 -19.02 6.87
N THR A 131 -5.03 -20.09 6.07
CA THR A 131 -4.91 -19.98 4.61
C THR A 131 -6.04 -19.17 3.97
N LEU A 132 -5.82 -18.73 2.73
CA LEU A 132 -6.82 -18.09 1.89
C LEU A 132 -7.70 -19.16 1.24
N TRP A 133 -9.01 -19.04 1.42
CA TRP A 133 -10.03 -19.88 0.80
C TRP A 133 -10.88 -19.06 -0.15
N ILE A 134 -10.97 -19.46 -1.41
CA ILE A 134 -11.81 -18.84 -2.44
C ILE A 134 -13.03 -19.73 -2.64
N LEU A 135 -14.22 -19.21 -2.36
CA LEU A 135 -15.47 -19.96 -2.45
C LEU A 135 -16.16 -19.68 -3.80
N GLY A 136 -15.81 -20.44 -4.83
CA GLY A 136 -16.39 -20.39 -6.16
C GLY A 136 -15.49 -19.74 -7.22
N ASN A 137 -15.78 -20.01 -8.49
CA ASN A 137 -15.03 -19.51 -9.64
C ASN A 137 -15.97 -19.10 -10.79
N GLU A 138 -16.21 -17.81 -10.96
CA GLU A 138 -17.21 -17.26 -11.90
C GLU A 138 -18.59 -17.92 -11.68
N PRO A 139 -19.17 -17.83 -10.45
CA PRO A 139 -20.53 -18.32 -10.20
C PRO A 139 -21.55 -17.58 -11.08
N ASP A 140 -21.24 -16.36 -11.47
CA ASP A 140 -21.98 -15.52 -12.41
C ASP A 140 -21.83 -15.96 -13.88
N ARG A 141 -21.13 -17.06 -14.22
CA ARG A 141 -20.95 -17.51 -15.61
C ARG A 141 -21.37 -18.96 -15.81
N ASP A 142 -22.31 -19.15 -16.74
CA ASP A 142 -22.89 -20.44 -17.14
C ASP A 142 -21.87 -21.50 -17.59
N LYS A 143 -20.77 -21.07 -18.21
CA LYS A 143 -19.66 -21.95 -18.65
C LYS A 143 -18.61 -22.24 -17.56
N GLN A 144 -18.79 -21.75 -16.33
CA GLN A 144 -17.90 -22.01 -15.21
C GLN A 144 -18.69 -22.59 -14.04
N ASP A 145 -18.90 -21.83 -12.97
CA ASP A 145 -19.59 -22.31 -11.77
C ASP A 145 -21.12 -22.17 -11.87
N GLY A 146 -21.62 -21.24 -12.68
CA GLY A 146 -22.97 -21.27 -13.24
C GLY A 146 -24.13 -21.27 -12.24
N GLN A 147 -24.07 -20.46 -11.19
CA GLN A 147 -25.08 -20.35 -10.13
C GLN A 147 -25.94 -19.09 -10.29
N THR A 148 -27.24 -19.17 -9.97
CA THR A 148 -28.04 -17.96 -9.72
C THR A 148 -27.61 -17.27 -8.42
N PRO A 149 -27.94 -15.97 -8.21
CA PRO A 149 -27.57 -15.27 -6.99
C PRO A 149 -28.01 -15.96 -5.69
N ALA A 150 -29.20 -16.58 -5.71
CA ALA A 150 -29.77 -17.26 -4.55
C ALA A 150 -29.10 -18.62 -4.26
N GLU A 151 -28.71 -19.38 -5.30
CA GLU A 151 -27.98 -20.64 -5.13
C GLU A 151 -26.57 -20.38 -4.60
N TYR A 152 -25.89 -19.37 -5.17
CA TYR A 152 -24.56 -18.98 -4.74
C TYR A 152 -24.53 -18.48 -3.28
N ALA A 153 -25.54 -17.71 -2.85
CA ALA A 153 -25.68 -17.28 -1.45
C ALA A 153 -25.80 -18.47 -0.46
N VAL A 154 -26.45 -19.57 -0.86
CA VAL A 154 -26.53 -20.80 -0.05
C VAL A 154 -25.19 -21.50 0.01
N PHE A 155 -24.58 -21.77 -1.15
CA PHE A 155 -23.25 -22.39 -1.24
C PHE A 155 -22.21 -21.66 -0.38
N TYR A 156 -22.18 -20.32 -0.48
CA TYR A 156 -21.23 -19.49 0.25
C TYR A 156 -21.46 -19.57 1.77
N HIS A 157 -22.72 -19.50 2.24
CA HIS A 157 -23.05 -19.58 3.66
C HIS A 157 -22.53 -20.88 4.30
N GLU A 158 -22.88 -22.02 3.70
CA GLU A 158 -22.56 -23.35 4.23
C GLU A 158 -21.05 -23.54 4.38
N LEU A 159 -20.27 -23.15 3.35
CA LEU A 159 -18.81 -23.31 3.38
C LEU A 159 -18.09 -22.25 4.21
N TYR A 160 -18.54 -20.99 4.21
CA TYR A 160 -17.99 -19.94 5.07
C TYR A 160 -18.05 -20.37 6.53
N HIS A 161 -19.23 -20.80 7.00
CA HIS A 161 -19.41 -21.22 8.39
C HIS A 161 -18.67 -22.53 8.71
N ALA A 162 -18.71 -23.51 7.79
CA ALA A 162 -17.98 -24.76 7.97
C ALA A 162 -16.47 -24.57 8.17
N ILE A 163 -15.83 -23.68 7.39
CA ILE A 163 -14.39 -23.40 7.50
C ILE A 163 -14.12 -22.57 8.77
N LYS A 164 -14.90 -21.51 9.03
CA LYS A 164 -14.71 -20.64 10.21
C LYS A 164 -14.91 -21.36 11.55
N GLU A 165 -15.76 -22.37 11.61
CA GLU A 165 -15.95 -23.21 12.81
C GLU A 165 -14.70 -24.05 13.12
N ARG A 166 -13.95 -24.46 12.10
CA ARG A 166 -12.73 -25.29 12.21
C ARG A 166 -11.49 -24.45 12.46
N ASP A 167 -11.35 -23.34 11.76
CA ASP A 167 -10.28 -22.36 11.94
C ASP A 167 -10.81 -20.93 11.77
N PRO A 168 -11.02 -20.18 12.87
CA PRO A 168 -11.43 -18.78 12.81
C PRO A 168 -10.45 -17.85 12.06
N ASN A 169 -9.16 -18.24 11.96
CA ASN A 169 -8.11 -17.45 11.29
C ASN A 169 -8.10 -17.63 9.77
N SER A 170 -8.73 -18.68 9.23
CA SER A 170 -8.85 -18.89 7.79
C SER A 170 -9.53 -17.68 7.14
N ARG A 171 -8.93 -17.19 6.06
CA ARG A 171 -9.36 -15.97 5.36
C ARG A 171 -10.27 -16.38 4.22
N ILE A 172 -11.57 -16.08 4.34
CA ILE A 172 -12.56 -16.46 3.35
C ILE A 172 -12.78 -15.33 2.34
N ALA A 173 -12.48 -15.65 1.08
CA ALA A 173 -12.77 -14.87 -0.10
C ALA A 173 -14.04 -15.38 -0.80
N ILE A 174 -14.82 -14.43 -1.32
CA ILE A 174 -15.93 -14.73 -2.23
C ILE A 174 -15.40 -15.30 -3.56
N GLY A 175 -16.21 -16.04 -4.28
CA GLY A 175 -15.91 -16.46 -5.64
C GLY A 175 -15.84 -15.26 -6.58
N GLY A 176 -14.80 -15.21 -7.41
CA GLY A 176 -14.58 -14.09 -8.32
C GLY A 176 -15.66 -14.06 -9.40
N VAL A 177 -16.35 -12.92 -9.56
CA VAL A 177 -17.16 -12.65 -10.76
C VAL A 177 -16.24 -12.46 -11.97
N VAL A 178 -16.62 -12.93 -13.16
CA VAL A 178 -15.77 -12.92 -14.37
C VAL A 178 -15.19 -11.53 -14.73
N GLN A 179 -15.94 -10.47 -14.40
CA GLN A 179 -15.52 -9.07 -14.53
C GLN A 179 -16.42 -8.19 -13.65
N PRO A 180 -15.96 -7.02 -13.15
CA PRO A 180 -16.75 -6.23 -12.21
C PRO A 180 -17.63 -5.16 -12.92
N THR A 181 -18.27 -5.50 -14.05
CA THR A 181 -19.17 -4.59 -14.79
C THR A 181 -20.50 -4.35 -14.04
N PRO A 182 -21.32 -3.34 -14.43
CA PRO A 182 -22.59 -3.06 -13.76
C PRO A 182 -23.49 -4.29 -13.60
N LEU A 183 -23.66 -5.10 -14.66
CA LEU A 183 -24.45 -6.33 -14.62
C LEU A 183 -23.94 -7.36 -13.59
N ARG A 184 -22.61 -7.49 -13.42
CA ARG A 184 -22.02 -8.41 -12.43
C ARG A 184 -22.08 -7.87 -11.01
N ARG A 185 -22.05 -6.54 -10.83
CA ARG A 185 -22.30 -5.91 -9.53
C ARG A 185 -23.77 -6.04 -9.12
N HIS A 186 -24.71 -5.92 -10.06
CA HIS A 186 -26.12 -6.21 -9.82
C HIS A 186 -26.36 -7.69 -9.47
N TYR A 187 -25.67 -8.63 -10.13
CA TYR A 187 -25.67 -10.04 -9.69
C TYR A 187 -25.24 -10.18 -8.22
N LEU A 188 -24.18 -9.48 -7.80
CA LEU A 188 -23.72 -9.47 -6.41
C LEU A 188 -24.71 -8.77 -5.45
N ASP A 189 -25.37 -7.69 -5.86
CA ASP A 189 -26.44 -7.06 -5.07
C ASP A 189 -27.57 -8.06 -4.79
N LEU A 190 -27.93 -8.89 -5.77
CA LEU A 190 -28.92 -9.96 -5.58
C LEU A 190 -28.38 -11.12 -4.72
N VAL A 191 -27.07 -11.42 -4.73
CA VAL A 191 -26.44 -12.37 -3.79
C VAL A 191 -26.56 -11.84 -2.36
N LEU A 192 -26.21 -10.57 -2.14
CA LEU A 192 -26.31 -9.90 -0.83
C LEU A 192 -27.76 -9.88 -0.33
N ALA A 193 -28.72 -9.52 -1.20
CA ALA A 193 -30.15 -9.51 -0.87
C ALA A 193 -30.69 -10.92 -0.56
N ALA A 194 -30.30 -11.94 -1.33
CA ALA A 194 -30.69 -13.32 -1.08
C ALA A 194 -30.11 -13.84 0.25
N TYR A 195 -28.85 -13.55 0.53
CA TYR A 195 -28.19 -13.91 1.79
C TYR A 195 -28.88 -13.25 2.99
N GLN A 196 -29.10 -11.92 2.93
CA GLN A 196 -29.75 -11.15 4.00
C GLN A 196 -31.21 -11.60 4.23
N SER A 197 -31.96 -11.91 3.17
CA SER A 197 -33.33 -12.42 3.27
C SER A 197 -33.40 -13.83 3.88
N ARG A 198 -32.40 -14.67 3.61
CA ARG A 198 -32.36 -16.07 4.06
C ARG A 198 -31.79 -16.25 5.47
N TYR A 199 -30.73 -15.51 5.80
CA TYR A 199 -29.92 -15.72 7.02
C TYR A 199 -30.02 -14.55 8.02
N GLY A 200 -30.80 -13.51 7.72
CA GLY A 200 -31.05 -12.39 8.63
C GLY A 200 -29.83 -11.50 8.92
N THR A 201 -28.72 -11.73 8.24
CA THR A 201 -27.42 -11.07 8.45
C THR A 201 -26.81 -10.65 7.11
N VAL A 202 -25.92 -9.65 7.12
CA VAL A 202 -25.11 -9.30 5.95
C VAL A 202 -24.15 -10.45 5.62
N LEU A 203 -23.77 -10.59 4.35
CA LEU A 203 -22.84 -11.62 3.91
C LEU A 203 -21.46 -11.41 4.58
N PRO A 204 -20.99 -12.33 5.44
CA PRO A 204 -19.73 -12.19 6.11
C PRO A 204 -18.59 -12.54 5.15
N VAL A 205 -17.58 -11.68 5.07
CA VAL A 205 -16.46 -11.84 4.12
C VAL A 205 -15.18 -11.29 4.74
N ASP A 206 -14.08 -12.01 4.62
CA ASP A 206 -12.76 -11.53 5.05
C ASP A 206 -12.06 -10.79 3.91
N VAL A 207 -12.20 -11.28 2.68
CA VAL A 207 -11.52 -10.78 1.47
C VAL A 207 -12.53 -10.68 0.32
N TRP A 208 -12.64 -9.52 -0.33
CA TRP A 208 -13.37 -9.43 -1.60
C TRP A 208 -12.49 -9.93 -2.74
N ASN A 209 -13.11 -10.56 -3.72
CA ASN A 209 -12.42 -11.16 -4.85
C ASN A 209 -13.25 -11.01 -6.13
N ILE A 210 -12.55 -10.73 -7.23
CA ILE A 210 -13.10 -10.62 -8.58
C ILE A 210 -12.12 -11.25 -9.57
N HIS A 211 -12.62 -11.60 -10.74
CA HIS A 211 -11.80 -11.62 -11.94
C HIS A 211 -11.93 -10.26 -12.65
N ALA A 212 -10.96 -9.91 -13.50
CA ALA A 212 -10.90 -8.58 -14.11
C ALA A 212 -10.70 -8.61 -15.63
N PHE A 213 -11.46 -9.46 -16.32
CA PHE A 213 -11.47 -9.46 -17.79
C PHE A 213 -12.31 -8.32 -18.39
N ILE A 214 -12.11 -8.05 -19.68
CA ILE A 214 -12.96 -7.18 -20.49
C ILE A 214 -13.61 -8.06 -21.56
N LEU A 215 -14.78 -8.63 -21.26
CA LEU A 215 -15.51 -9.56 -22.13
C LEU A 215 -16.94 -9.08 -22.39
N ARG A 216 -17.42 -9.36 -23.60
CA ARG A 216 -18.77 -9.03 -24.04
C ARG A 216 -19.86 -9.78 -23.24
N GLU A 217 -20.92 -9.07 -22.87
CA GLU A 217 -22.02 -9.58 -22.05
C GLU A 217 -23.35 -9.60 -22.83
N GLU A 218 -23.58 -10.64 -23.65
CA GLU A 218 -24.89 -10.88 -24.29
C GLU A 218 -25.20 -12.38 -24.44
N LYS A 219 -26.49 -12.74 -24.44
CA LYS A 219 -26.99 -14.09 -24.76
C LYS A 219 -27.38 -14.20 -26.25
N LYS A 220 -26.45 -13.87 -27.14
CA LYS A 220 -26.64 -14.00 -28.60
C LYS A 220 -25.89 -15.23 -29.13
N GLN A 221 -26.56 -16.05 -29.93
CA GLN A 221 -25.93 -17.22 -30.57
C GLN A 221 -24.76 -16.79 -31.45
N GLY A 222 -23.61 -17.46 -31.28
CA GLY A 222 -22.36 -17.12 -31.99
C GLY A 222 -21.64 -15.88 -31.45
N SER A 223 -22.08 -15.30 -30.32
CA SER A 223 -21.33 -14.25 -29.64
C SER A 223 -20.21 -14.81 -28.75
N TRP A 224 -19.28 -13.94 -28.41
CA TRP A 224 -18.10 -14.23 -27.59
C TRP A 224 -18.23 -13.63 -26.19
N GLY A 225 -17.29 -13.92 -25.31
CA GLY A 225 -17.16 -13.28 -24.01
C GLY A 225 -17.83 -14.00 -22.83
N ALA A 226 -18.34 -13.20 -21.88
CA ALA A 226 -18.82 -13.64 -20.56
C ALA A 226 -20.33 -13.97 -20.53
N SER A 227 -21.07 -13.61 -21.59
CA SER A 227 -22.54 -13.72 -21.68
C SER A 227 -23.28 -12.98 -20.56
N LEU A 228 -24.55 -13.33 -20.28
CA LEU A 228 -25.32 -12.81 -19.14
C LEU A 228 -25.31 -13.83 -18.00
N PRO A 229 -25.27 -13.42 -16.72
CA PRO A 229 -25.27 -14.36 -15.61
C PRO A 229 -26.52 -15.25 -15.55
N PRO A 230 -26.43 -16.44 -14.91
CA PRO A 230 -27.58 -17.26 -14.59
C PRO A 230 -28.61 -16.47 -13.76
N GLY A 231 -29.87 -16.46 -14.22
CA GLY A 231 -30.96 -15.74 -13.57
C GLY A 231 -31.04 -14.24 -13.87
N MET A 232 -30.11 -13.66 -14.65
CA MET A 232 -30.07 -12.21 -14.94
C MET A 232 -30.64 -11.82 -16.32
N ASP A 233 -31.46 -12.69 -16.94
CA ASP A 233 -32.00 -12.46 -18.28
C ASP A 233 -32.88 -11.19 -18.38
N GLU A 234 -33.56 -10.79 -17.31
CA GLU A 234 -34.35 -9.55 -17.27
C GLU A 234 -33.49 -8.27 -17.20
N PHE A 235 -32.23 -8.39 -16.77
CA PHE A 235 -31.25 -7.30 -16.64
C PHE A 235 -30.30 -7.22 -17.85
N ALA A 236 -30.62 -7.89 -18.96
CA ALA A 236 -29.78 -7.96 -20.16
C ALA A 236 -29.32 -6.59 -20.71
N ALA A 237 -30.09 -5.53 -20.48
CA ALA A 237 -29.77 -4.16 -20.89
C ALA A 237 -28.58 -3.53 -20.14
N GLU A 238 -28.16 -4.10 -19.01
CA GLU A 238 -27.01 -3.63 -18.22
C GLU A 238 -25.68 -4.22 -18.70
N GLY A 239 -25.72 -5.26 -19.54
CA GLY A 239 -24.55 -5.98 -20.05
C GLY A 239 -23.64 -5.09 -20.89
N LYS A 240 -22.33 -5.14 -20.62
CA LYS A 240 -21.34 -4.42 -21.43
C LYS A 240 -21.07 -5.14 -22.75
N LEU A 241 -21.45 -4.49 -23.83
CA LEU A 241 -21.21 -4.94 -25.20
C LEU A 241 -19.80 -4.56 -25.68
N TYR A 242 -18.77 -4.97 -24.93
CA TYR A 242 -17.39 -4.71 -25.32
C TYR A 242 -17.07 -5.30 -26.70
N GLU A 243 -16.21 -4.59 -27.42
CA GLU A 243 -15.70 -4.99 -28.73
C GLU A 243 -14.32 -5.65 -28.60
N VAL A 244 -13.95 -6.47 -29.60
CA VAL A 244 -12.75 -7.32 -29.52
C VAL A 244 -11.49 -6.52 -29.20
N TRP A 245 -11.31 -5.35 -29.81
CA TRP A 245 -10.14 -4.48 -29.62
C TRP A 245 -10.10 -3.75 -28.27
N GLU A 246 -11.15 -3.84 -27.45
CA GLU A 246 -11.18 -3.25 -26.10
C GLU A 246 -10.62 -4.19 -25.04
N HIS A 247 -10.33 -5.45 -25.40
CA HIS A 247 -9.94 -6.49 -24.45
C HIS A 247 -8.61 -6.21 -23.70
N ASP A 248 -7.73 -5.35 -24.23
CA ASP A 248 -6.53 -4.83 -23.56
C ASP A 248 -6.61 -3.34 -23.17
N ASN A 249 -7.81 -2.78 -23.09
CA ASN A 249 -8.00 -1.36 -22.77
C ASN A 249 -7.80 -1.10 -21.26
N GLN A 250 -6.61 -0.58 -20.93
CA GLN A 250 -6.24 -0.20 -19.56
C GLN A 250 -7.22 0.77 -18.88
N ALA A 251 -7.80 1.72 -19.61
CA ALA A 251 -8.74 2.67 -18.98
C ALA A 251 -10.02 1.96 -18.52
N ILE A 252 -10.59 1.09 -19.36
CA ILE A 252 -11.76 0.28 -19.02
C ILE A 252 -11.46 -0.64 -17.84
N PHE A 253 -10.28 -1.27 -17.82
CA PHE A 253 -9.82 -2.11 -16.72
C PHE A 253 -9.78 -1.34 -15.38
N GLN A 254 -9.14 -0.17 -15.37
CA GLN A 254 -9.00 0.68 -14.19
C GLN A 254 -10.34 1.25 -13.71
N GLU A 255 -11.19 1.73 -14.63
CA GLU A 255 -12.55 2.21 -14.32
C GLU A 255 -13.42 1.12 -13.68
N ASN A 256 -13.34 -0.10 -14.21
CA ASN A 256 -14.07 -1.26 -13.70
C ASN A 256 -13.63 -1.63 -12.27
N ILE A 257 -12.34 -1.58 -11.96
CA ILE A 257 -11.81 -1.83 -10.60
C ILE A 257 -12.21 -0.72 -9.63
N LEU A 258 -12.08 0.55 -10.03
CA LEU A 258 -12.49 1.69 -9.20
C LEU A 258 -14.00 1.65 -8.90
N ALA A 259 -14.83 1.34 -9.90
CA ALA A 259 -16.27 1.18 -9.73
C ALA A 259 -16.63 -0.03 -8.83
N PHE A 260 -15.80 -1.09 -8.80
CA PHE A 260 -15.95 -2.18 -7.84
C PHE A 260 -15.61 -1.74 -6.42
N ARG A 261 -14.54 -0.97 -6.22
CA ARG A 261 -14.18 -0.42 -4.91
C ARG A 261 -15.23 0.56 -4.38
N GLN A 262 -15.84 1.36 -5.26
CA GLN A 262 -17.02 2.17 -4.90
C GLN A 262 -18.18 1.29 -4.44
N TRP A 263 -18.55 0.27 -5.22
CA TRP A 263 -19.62 -0.67 -4.85
C TRP A 263 -19.35 -1.41 -3.53
N MET A 264 -18.09 -1.78 -3.26
CA MET A 264 -17.66 -2.31 -1.96
C MET A 264 -17.88 -1.28 -0.84
N ALA A 265 -17.52 -0.02 -1.04
CA ALA A 265 -17.73 1.03 -0.05
C ALA A 265 -19.22 1.31 0.22
N ASP A 266 -20.03 1.40 -0.84
CA ASP A 266 -21.49 1.61 -0.77
C ASP A 266 -22.20 0.48 0.01
N ASN A 267 -21.69 -0.75 -0.10
CA ASN A 267 -22.19 -1.92 0.63
C ASN A 267 -21.49 -2.17 1.99
N GLY A 268 -20.68 -1.24 2.49
CA GLY A 268 -20.04 -1.33 3.82
C GLY A 268 -18.78 -2.22 3.90
N TYR A 269 -18.22 -2.61 2.75
CA TYR A 269 -17.02 -3.45 2.63
C TYR A 269 -15.73 -2.68 2.27
N ARG A 270 -15.72 -1.34 2.37
CA ARG A 270 -14.51 -0.50 2.16
C ARG A 270 -13.30 -1.02 2.93
N ASP A 271 -13.51 -1.38 4.19
CA ASP A 271 -12.48 -1.87 5.11
C ASP A 271 -12.17 -3.37 4.92
N LYS A 272 -12.37 -3.89 3.70
CA LYS A 272 -11.97 -5.23 3.29
C LYS A 272 -10.92 -5.15 2.16
N PRO A 273 -9.91 -6.03 2.17
CA PRO A 273 -8.98 -6.17 1.06
C PRO A 273 -9.71 -6.68 -0.19
N LEU A 274 -9.28 -6.23 -1.37
CA LEU A 274 -9.68 -6.76 -2.67
C LEU A 274 -8.52 -7.52 -3.29
N VAL A 275 -8.74 -8.77 -3.68
CA VAL A 275 -7.80 -9.59 -4.45
C VAL A 275 -8.37 -9.84 -5.85
N ILE A 276 -7.53 -9.93 -6.88
CA ILE A 276 -7.96 -10.29 -8.24
C ILE A 276 -7.40 -11.66 -8.57
N THR A 277 -8.20 -12.72 -8.40
CA THR A 277 -7.72 -14.11 -8.52
C THR A 277 -7.58 -14.60 -9.95
N GLU A 278 -8.08 -13.87 -10.94
CA GLU A 278 -7.82 -14.16 -12.35
C GLU A 278 -7.99 -12.90 -13.20
N TYR A 279 -7.02 -12.58 -14.04
CA TYR A 279 -7.16 -11.58 -15.11
C TYR A 279 -6.03 -11.75 -16.13
N GLY A 280 -6.20 -11.14 -17.31
CA GLY A 280 -5.21 -11.16 -18.36
C GLY A 280 -5.85 -10.98 -19.74
N ILE A 281 -5.09 -11.29 -20.78
CA ILE A 281 -5.55 -11.24 -22.16
C ILE A 281 -5.80 -12.67 -22.65
N LEU A 282 -7.06 -13.05 -22.77
CA LEU A 282 -7.48 -14.40 -23.20
C LEU A 282 -7.47 -14.56 -24.73
N LEU A 283 -7.76 -13.48 -25.46
CA LEU A 283 -7.81 -13.51 -26.92
C LEU A 283 -6.41 -13.61 -27.53
N SER A 284 -6.29 -14.39 -28.60
CA SER A 284 -5.00 -14.77 -29.20
C SER A 284 -4.44 -13.73 -30.18
N PRO A 285 -3.18 -13.88 -30.66
CA PRO A 285 -2.62 -13.00 -31.69
C PRO A 285 -3.46 -12.92 -32.97
N LEU A 286 -4.18 -13.99 -33.33
CA LEU A 286 -5.10 -14.02 -34.48
C LEU A 286 -6.32 -13.09 -34.28
N HIS A 287 -6.66 -12.76 -33.04
CA HIS A 287 -7.71 -11.81 -32.67
C HIS A 287 -7.20 -10.37 -32.48
N GLY A 288 -5.92 -10.11 -32.76
CA GLY A 288 -5.31 -8.78 -32.60
C GLY A 288 -4.50 -8.57 -31.32
N PHE A 289 -4.16 -9.63 -30.58
CA PHE A 289 -3.42 -9.58 -29.31
C PHE A 289 -2.06 -10.26 -29.41
N PRO A 290 -1.11 -9.68 -30.17
CA PRO A 290 0.28 -10.14 -30.19
C PRO A 290 0.95 -9.89 -28.83
N TYR A 291 2.11 -10.50 -28.65
CA TYR A 291 2.88 -10.47 -27.39
C TYR A 291 3.08 -9.05 -26.83
N GLU A 292 3.35 -8.06 -27.66
CA GLU A 292 3.59 -6.68 -27.23
C GLU A 292 2.37 -6.08 -26.51
N LYS A 293 1.16 -6.27 -27.05
CA LYS A 293 -0.10 -5.83 -26.42
C LYS A 293 -0.34 -6.54 -25.09
N VAL A 294 -0.07 -7.85 -25.03
CA VAL A 294 -0.23 -8.64 -23.79
C VAL A 294 0.76 -8.20 -22.72
N ARG A 295 2.03 -7.97 -23.08
CA ARG A 295 3.06 -7.45 -22.18
C ARG A 295 2.70 -6.06 -21.66
N ASP A 296 2.34 -5.14 -22.55
CA ASP A 296 2.05 -3.75 -22.19
C ASP A 296 0.78 -3.65 -21.32
N PHE A 297 -0.19 -4.56 -21.52
CA PHE A 297 -1.31 -4.73 -20.61
C PHE A 297 -0.87 -5.27 -19.24
N MET A 298 -0.05 -6.33 -19.23
CA MET A 298 0.48 -6.95 -18.01
C MET A 298 1.25 -5.95 -17.14
N THR A 299 2.26 -5.26 -17.69
CA THR A 299 3.07 -4.31 -16.90
C THR A 299 2.27 -3.08 -16.48
N GLY A 300 1.40 -2.54 -17.34
CA GLY A 300 0.55 -1.40 -16.97
C GLY A 300 -0.51 -1.74 -15.91
N SER A 301 -0.95 -3.01 -15.84
CA SER A 301 -1.83 -3.47 -14.76
C SER A 301 -1.08 -3.60 -13.43
N PHE A 302 0.18 -4.05 -13.45
CA PHE A 302 1.05 -4.09 -12.27
C PHE A 302 1.34 -2.69 -11.73
N ASP A 303 1.70 -1.75 -12.61
CA ASP A 303 1.92 -0.34 -12.26
C ASP A 303 0.67 0.25 -11.59
N TYR A 304 -0.52 -0.03 -12.14
CA TYR A 304 -1.79 0.40 -11.57
C TYR A 304 -2.02 -0.22 -10.19
N PHE A 305 -1.93 -1.53 -10.01
CA PHE A 305 -2.17 -2.16 -8.70
C PHE A 305 -1.17 -1.70 -7.61
N LEU A 306 0.09 -1.49 -7.99
CA LEU A 306 1.15 -1.02 -7.10
C LEU A 306 1.04 0.47 -6.72
N SER A 307 0.32 1.28 -7.49
CA SER A 307 0.23 2.74 -7.26
C SER A 307 -1.18 3.26 -6.93
N ALA A 308 -2.24 2.57 -7.35
CA ALA A 308 -3.60 3.07 -7.24
C ALA A 308 -4.11 3.05 -5.79
N THR A 309 -4.34 4.26 -5.28
CA THR A 309 -4.93 4.52 -3.96
C THR A 309 -6.07 5.53 -4.09
N ASP A 310 -7.13 5.35 -3.29
CA ASP A 310 -8.23 6.31 -3.21
C ASP A 310 -8.69 6.46 -1.76
N ALA A 311 -8.79 7.70 -1.26
CA ALA A 311 -9.11 7.97 0.15
C ALA A 311 -10.56 7.63 0.53
N GLU A 312 -11.49 7.65 -0.43
CA GLU A 312 -12.92 7.37 -0.22
C GLU A 312 -13.19 5.87 -0.33
N VAL A 313 -12.60 5.17 -1.31
CA VAL A 313 -12.95 3.76 -1.62
C VAL A 313 -11.83 2.74 -1.44
N GLY A 314 -10.59 3.17 -1.21
CA GLY A 314 -9.43 2.30 -0.99
C GLY A 314 -9.42 1.63 0.39
N TYR A 315 -8.60 0.58 0.56
CA TYR A 315 -8.53 -0.20 1.81
C TYR A 315 -7.59 0.48 2.82
N PRO A 316 -8.07 1.00 3.97
CA PRO A 316 -7.24 1.88 4.81
C PRO A 316 -6.03 1.21 5.44
N ALA A 317 -6.16 -0.06 5.85
CA ALA A 317 -5.06 -0.81 6.47
C ALA A 317 -3.91 -1.11 5.50
N ASP A 318 -4.12 -0.95 4.19
CA ASP A 318 -3.11 -1.09 3.13
C ASP A 318 -2.83 0.26 2.43
N GLY A 319 -2.90 1.37 3.17
CA GLY A 319 -2.57 2.70 2.67
C GLY A 319 -3.58 3.25 1.67
N ASN A 320 -4.87 2.91 1.82
CA ASN A 320 -5.95 3.24 0.89
C ASN A 320 -5.76 2.66 -0.52
N ARG A 321 -5.02 1.55 -0.67
CA ARG A 321 -4.82 0.87 -1.96
C ARG A 321 -6.10 0.20 -2.47
N LEU A 322 -6.32 0.23 -3.79
CA LEU A 322 -7.50 -0.37 -4.42
C LEU A 322 -7.44 -1.91 -4.52
N VAL A 323 -6.26 -2.50 -4.77
CA VAL A 323 -6.07 -3.95 -4.94
C VAL A 323 -4.90 -4.43 -4.10
N GLN A 324 -5.10 -5.45 -3.27
CA GLN A 324 -4.11 -5.94 -2.32
C GLN A 324 -3.18 -7.00 -2.94
N ALA A 325 -3.70 -7.87 -3.80
CA ALA A 325 -2.94 -8.87 -4.56
C ALA A 325 -3.68 -9.31 -5.83
N TRP A 326 -2.95 -9.92 -6.76
CA TRP A 326 -3.48 -10.33 -8.06
C TRP A 326 -2.79 -11.59 -8.59
N SER A 327 -3.52 -12.36 -9.37
CA SER A 327 -3.06 -13.57 -10.03
C SER A 327 -3.26 -13.46 -11.54
N TRP A 328 -2.16 -13.61 -12.28
CA TRP A 328 -2.14 -13.51 -13.74
C TRP A 328 -2.59 -14.83 -14.39
N PHE A 329 -3.56 -14.74 -15.32
CA PHE A 329 -3.95 -15.84 -16.18
C PHE A 329 -3.10 -15.85 -17.46
N SER A 330 -2.19 -16.81 -17.65
CA SER A 330 -1.94 -17.99 -16.81
C SER A 330 -0.48 -18.41 -16.81
N LEU A 331 -0.14 -19.39 -15.97
CA LEU A 331 1.16 -20.04 -16.04
C LEU A 331 1.32 -20.83 -17.36
N ASN A 332 0.33 -21.65 -17.74
CA ASN A 332 0.55 -22.78 -18.64
C ASN A 332 -0.69 -23.26 -19.45
N TYR A 333 -1.78 -22.50 -19.52
CA TYR A 333 -3.03 -22.92 -20.20
C TYR A 333 -2.78 -23.26 -21.69
N PRO A 334 -3.52 -24.19 -22.33
CA PRO A 334 -3.33 -24.47 -23.75
C PRO A 334 -3.44 -23.21 -24.63
N PRO A 335 -2.47 -22.95 -25.54
CA PRO A 335 -2.53 -21.80 -26.43
C PRO A 335 -3.69 -21.96 -27.44
N TYR A 336 -4.24 -20.84 -27.92
CA TYR A 336 -5.34 -20.86 -28.88
C TYR A 336 -5.01 -21.64 -30.17
N ASP A 337 -5.88 -22.60 -30.49
CA ASP A 337 -5.86 -23.43 -31.69
C ASP A 337 -7.00 -23.02 -32.65
N PRO A 338 -6.71 -22.59 -33.90
CA PRO A 338 -7.73 -22.19 -34.86
C PRO A 338 -8.56 -23.36 -35.42
N GLU A 339 -8.11 -24.61 -35.30
CA GLU A 339 -8.88 -25.78 -35.77
C GLU A 339 -10.01 -26.10 -34.78
N THR A 340 -9.73 -26.11 -33.47
CA THR A 340 -10.73 -26.38 -32.42
C THR A 340 -11.45 -25.14 -31.90
N ASN A 341 -10.92 -23.93 -32.13
CA ASN A 341 -11.35 -22.67 -31.50
C ASN A 341 -11.27 -22.67 -29.96
N LEU A 342 -10.38 -23.48 -29.40
CA LEU A 342 -10.11 -23.59 -27.96
C LEU A 342 -8.72 -23.04 -27.62
N GLY A 343 -8.48 -22.78 -26.34
CA GLY A 343 -7.22 -22.24 -25.84
C GLY A 343 -7.21 -20.72 -25.71
N HIS A 344 -6.24 -20.21 -24.94
CA HIS A 344 -6.13 -18.80 -24.55
C HIS A 344 -4.74 -18.24 -24.84
N ASN A 345 -4.50 -17.00 -24.41
CA ASN A 345 -3.25 -16.27 -24.52
C ASN A 345 -2.77 -15.89 -23.10
N GLY A 346 -1.65 -15.16 -22.98
CA GLY A 346 -1.14 -14.71 -21.68
C GLY A 346 -0.30 -15.72 -20.90
N ASN A 347 0.14 -16.82 -21.52
CA ASN A 347 0.97 -17.81 -20.82
C ASN A 347 2.36 -17.29 -20.44
N LEU A 348 2.78 -17.57 -19.21
CA LEU A 348 4.16 -17.33 -18.74
C LEU A 348 5.13 -18.44 -19.18
N LEU A 349 4.66 -19.69 -19.25
CA LEU A 349 5.38 -20.87 -19.72
C LEU A 349 4.57 -21.63 -20.79
N THR A 350 5.25 -22.40 -21.63
CA THR A 350 4.58 -23.40 -22.49
C THR A 350 3.96 -24.52 -21.65
N PRO A 351 2.94 -25.25 -22.15
CA PRO A 351 2.42 -26.46 -21.49
C PRO A 351 3.44 -27.60 -21.30
N GLN A 352 4.67 -27.45 -21.82
CA GLN A 352 5.82 -28.35 -21.65
C GLN A 352 6.91 -27.79 -20.73
N GLY A 353 6.70 -26.61 -20.13
CA GLY A 353 7.59 -26.02 -19.11
C GLY A 353 8.71 -25.11 -19.61
N GLY A 354 8.77 -24.82 -20.91
CA GLY A 354 9.67 -23.79 -21.44
C GLY A 354 9.18 -22.37 -21.12
N LEU A 355 10.02 -21.54 -20.51
CA LEU A 355 9.74 -20.14 -20.16
C LEU A 355 9.54 -19.27 -21.41
N LEU A 356 8.40 -18.60 -21.51
CA LEU A 356 8.06 -17.69 -22.61
C LEU A 356 8.57 -16.27 -22.35
N ALA A 357 8.61 -15.44 -23.40
CA ALA A 357 9.03 -14.03 -23.29
C ALA A 357 8.19 -13.27 -22.25
N LEU A 358 6.87 -13.47 -22.24
CA LEU A 358 5.98 -12.87 -21.24
C LEU A 358 6.32 -13.32 -19.80
N GLY A 359 6.73 -14.57 -19.61
CA GLY A 359 7.23 -15.07 -18.31
C GLY A 359 8.56 -14.44 -17.90
N GLN A 360 9.43 -14.12 -18.86
CA GLN A 360 10.67 -13.38 -18.60
C GLN A 360 10.38 -11.94 -18.17
N ASP A 361 9.45 -11.25 -18.85
CA ASP A 361 9.05 -9.88 -18.49
C ASP A 361 8.35 -9.84 -17.12
N TYR A 362 7.45 -10.78 -16.84
CA TYR A 362 6.77 -10.95 -15.56
C TYR A 362 7.80 -11.09 -14.41
N GLY A 363 8.75 -12.02 -14.59
CA GLY A 363 9.80 -12.27 -13.60
C GLY A 363 10.75 -11.09 -13.42
N GLN A 364 11.16 -10.43 -14.50
CA GLN A 364 12.02 -9.24 -14.46
C GLN A 364 11.32 -8.06 -13.77
N TYR A 365 10.03 -7.86 -14.00
CA TYR A 365 9.25 -6.82 -13.34
C TYR A 365 9.26 -7.02 -11.82
N ILE A 366 8.93 -8.22 -11.34
CA ILE A 366 8.89 -8.51 -9.90
C ILE A 366 10.30 -8.48 -9.28
N ALA A 367 11.31 -9.01 -9.98
CA ALA A 367 12.70 -8.90 -9.53
C ALA A 367 13.20 -7.45 -9.43
N ALA A 368 12.67 -6.52 -10.24
CA ALA A 368 12.97 -5.10 -10.12
C ALA A 368 12.26 -4.42 -8.93
N LEU A 369 11.15 -4.98 -8.42
CA LEU A 369 10.52 -4.56 -7.16
C LEU A 369 11.32 -5.02 -5.93
N ALA A 370 12.18 -6.03 -6.08
CA ALA A 370 13.19 -6.41 -5.10
C ALA A 370 14.31 -5.36 -5.04
N ALA A 371 13.94 -4.12 -4.71
CA ALA A 371 14.89 -3.04 -4.50
C ALA A 371 15.87 -3.49 -3.41
N PRO A 372 17.19 -3.56 -3.68
CA PRO A 372 18.14 -3.73 -2.60
C PRO A 372 17.95 -2.56 -1.63
N GLU A 373 18.08 -2.85 -0.33
CA GLU A 373 18.11 -1.81 0.67
C GLU A 373 19.10 -0.70 0.26
N THR A 374 18.78 0.55 0.59
CA THR A 374 19.68 1.68 0.35
C THR A 374 19.74 2.57 1.58
N VAL A 375 20.92 3.09 1.89
CA VAL A 375 21.10 4.21 2.81
C VAL A 375 21.65 5.37 1.99
N GLN A 376 20.95 6.49 1.97
CA GLN A 376 21.32 7.66 1.17
C GLN A 376 21.44 8.89 2.08
N LEU A 377 22.66 9.29 2.39
CA LEU A 377 22.90 10.42 3.29
C LEU A 377 23.04 11.74 2.52
N SER A 378 22.46 12.80 3.05
CA SER A 378 22.64 14.18 2.57
C SER A 378 22.59 15.17 3.73
N TYR A 379 23.30 16.29 3.63
CA TYR A 379 23.17 17.39 4.59
C TYR A 379 22.18 18.43 4.05
N SER A 380 21.00 18.52 4.67
CA SER A 380 19.93 19.46 4.26
C SER A 380 20.08 20.86 4.88
N ARG A 381 20.94 21.01 5.90
CA ARG A 381 21.29 22.28 6.52
C ARG A 381 22.73 22.23 7.01
N LEU A 382 23.46 23.33 6.82
CA LEU A 382 24.79 23.57 7.38
C LEU A 382 24.98 25.08 7.63
N ARG A 383 25.16 25.49 8.88
CA ARG A 383 25.26 26.90 9.29
C ARG A 383 26.28 27.07 10.42
N MET A 384 27.16 28.06 10.31
CA MET A 384 28.08 28.46 11.38
C MET A 384 27.62 29.77 12.02
N GLU A 385 27.72 29.87 13.34
CA GLU A 385 27.58 31.12 14.10
C GLU A 385 28.80 31.35 15.02
N PRO A 386 29.44 32.54 14.97
CA PRO A 386 29.29 33.57 13.95
C PRO A 386 29.75 33.08 12.56
N SER A 387 29.14 33.63 11.49
CA SER A 387 29.44 33.27 10.09
C SER A 387 30.77 33.81 9.54
N TYR A 388 31.43 34.73 10.27
CA TYR A 388 32.80 35.21 10.05
C TYR A 388 33.38 35.76 11.35
N LEU A 389 34.71 35.94 11.42
CA LEU A 389 35.41 36.52 12.55
C LEU A 389 36.34 37.68 12.14
N VAL A 390 36.57 38.61 13.05
CA VAL A 390 37.54 39.71 12.92
C VAL A 390 38.51 39.65 14.09
N THR A 391 39.81 39.61 13.78
CA THR A 391 40.91 39.56 14.76
C THR A 391 41.42 40.99 15.02
N PRO A 392 41.50 41.45 16.29
CA PRO A 392 42.10 42.74 16.60
C PRO A 392 43.62 42.67 16.41
N THR A 393 44.21 43.68 15.76
CA THR A 393 45.63 43.72 15.38
C THR A 393 46.64 43.77 16.53
N THR A 394 46.18 43.88 17.78
CA THR A 394 47.00 43.75 19.00
C THR A 394 46.20 43.02 20.09
N ALA A 395 46.43 41.72 20.27
CA ALA A 395 45.74 40.93 21.28
C ALA A 395 46.37 41.08 22.67
N THR A 396 45.59 41.61 23.62
CA THR A 396 45.82 41.43 25.06
C THR A 396 44.75 40.45 25.58
N PRO A 397 45.08 39.41 26.37
CA PRO A 397 44.08 38.50 26.91
C PRO A 397 42.99 39.25 27.70
N GLY A 398 41.72 39.09 27.31
CA GLY A 398 40.56 39.70 27.97
C GLY A 398 39.97 40.96 27.32
N GLY A 399 40.45 41.40 26.15
CA GLY A 399 39.86 42.54 25.44
C GLY A 399 38.56 42.23 24.69
N THR A 400 37.54 43.10 24.83
CA THR A 400 36.31 43.08 24.02
C THR A 400 36.54 43.71 22.65
N ILE A 401 36.13 43.01 21.57
CA ILE A 401 36.19 43.53 20.19
C ILE A 401 35.02 44.52 19.95
N PRO A 402 35.20 45.60 19.16
CA PRO A 402 34.08 46.42 18.69
C PRO A 402 33.01 45.60 17.96
N THR A 403 31.75 45.84 18.34
CA THR A 403 30.57 45.21 17.76
C THR A 403 30.37 45.62 16.29
N VAL A 404 30.40 44.66 15.36
CA VAL A 404 30.03 44.92 13.96
C VAL A 404 28.53 44.65 13.78
N GLN A 405 27.78 45.67 13.33
CA GLN A 405 26.41 45.50 12.85
C GLN A 405 26.40 45.23 11.34
N THR A 406 26.05 44.02 10.95
CA THR A 406 25.74 43.68 9.55
C THR A 406 24.27 43.98 9.23
N GLN A 407 24.03 44.52 8.04
CA GLN A 407 22.68 44.88 7.55
C GLN A 407 21.74 43.66 7.32
N PHE A 408 22.23 42.44 7.57
CA PHE A 408 21.56 41.16 7.37
C PHE A 408 21.53 40.25 8.63
N GLY A 409 21.66 40.81 9.83
CA GLY A 409 21.39 40.08 11.09
C GLY A 409 22.52 40.12 12.12
N SER A 410 22.10 39.91 13.38
CA SER A 410 22.85 39.79 14.65
C SER A 410 24.20 40.52 14.79
N ALA A 411 24.23 41.46 15.73
CA ALA A 411 25.44 42.13 16.17
C ALA A 411 26.46 41.15 16.79
N ALA A 412 27.63 41.00 16.18
CA ALA A 412 28.67 40.13 16.69
C ALA A 412 29.53 40.85 17.75
N GLN A 413 29.27 40.57 19.03
CA GLN A 413 30.27 40.72 20.09
C GLN A 413 30.94 39.36 20.31
N SER A 414 32.20 39.22 19.86
CA SER A 414 33.03 38.07 20.27
C SER A 414 33.97 38.49 21.40
N THR A 415 33.82 37.83 22.54
CA THR A 415 34.91 37.67 23.50
C THR A 415 35.94 36.71 22.90
N TRP A 416 37.24 36.93 23.14
CA TRP A 416 38.27 35.94 22.82
C TRP A 416 38.50 35.00 24.01
N PRO A 417 38.58 33.67 23.81
CA PRO A 417 38.36 32.96 22.54
C PRO A 417 36.88 32.92 22.11
N PRO A 418 36.59 33.01 20.80
CA PRO A 418 35.22 32.98 20.27
C PRO A 418 34.63 31.57 20.43
N THR A 419 33.33 31.50 20.64
CA THR A 419 32.59 30.24 20.55
C THR A 419 32.01 30.10 19.15
N LEU A 420 32.48 29.11 18.40
CA LEU A 420 31.94 28.73 17.10
C LEU A 420 30.89 27.64 17.30
N THR A 421 29.70 27.82 16.75
CA THR A 421 28.62 26.83 16.77
C THR A 421 28.25 26.45 15.34
N LEU A 422 28.41 25.17 14.99
CA LEU A 422 28.02 24.62 13.70
C LEU A 422 26.73 23.80 13.85
N GLU A 423 25.64 24.31 13.29
CA GLU A 423 24.39 23.58 13.13
C GLU A 423 24.43 22.77 11.82
N SER A 424 24.12 21.49 11.89
CA SER A 424 23.97 20.62 10.72
C SER A 424 22.74 19.73 10.83
N GLN A 425 22.13 19.39 9.69
CA GLN A 425 21.03 18.41 9.63
C GLN A 425 21.39 17.33 8.63
N LEU A 426 21.59 16.10 9.13
CA LEU A 426 21.81 14.90 8.33
C LEU A 426 20.45 14.26 8.01
N ARG A 427 20.20 13.99 6.74
CA ARG A 427 18.99 13.32 6.25
C ARG A 427 19.35 11.97 5.64
N ASN A 428 18.59 10.93 5.96
CA ASN A 428 18.60 9.67 5.24
C ASN A 428 17.39 9.62 4.29
N SER A 429 17.63 9.65 2.97
CA SER A 429 16.60 9.47 1.93
C SER A 429 16.52 8.05 1.39
N GLY A 430 17.30 7.12 1.94
CA GLY A 430 17.29 5.72 1.56
C GLY A 430 16.11 4.94 2.13
N THR A 431 15.95 3.70 1.65
CA THR A 431 14.90 2.75 2.05
C THR A 431 15.21 1.99 3.35
N ALA A 432 16.47 1.98 3.79
CA ALA A 432 16.92 1.31 5.01
C ALA A 432 17.47 2.29 6.06
N ALA A 433 17.54 1.84 7.32
CA ALA A 433 18.14 2.60 8.40
C ALA A 433 19.68 2.57 8.30
N GLY A 434 20.32 3.71 8.60
CA GLY A 434 21.74 3.72 8.93
C GLY A 434 21.93 3.38 10.40
N CYS A 435 22.74 2.37 10.72
CA CYS A 435 23.12 2.03 12.09
C CYS A 435 24.57 2.42 12.35
N ASN A 436 24.92 2.63 13.62
CA ASN A 436 26.27 2.99 14.07
C ASN A 436 26.87 4.16 13.27
N ILE A 437 26.11 5.27 13.17
CA ILE A 437 26.49 6.41 12.34
C ILE A 437 27.49 7.27 13.10
N GLN A 438 28.74 7.22 12.66
CA GLN A 438 29.80 8.10 13.13
C GLN A 438 29.67 9.45 12.43
N VAL A 439 29.52 10.53 13.20
CA VAL A 439 29.47 11.90 12.70
C VAL A 439 30.63 12.71 13.28
N GLU A 440 31.47 13.24 12.40
CA GLU A 440 32.72 13.93 12.73
C GLU A 440 32.63 15.39 12.29
N LEU A 441 33.07 16.30 13.16
CA LEU A 441 33.43 17.65 12.77
C LEU A 441 34.96 17.77 12.66
N TRP A 442 35.44 18.10 11.47
CA TRP A 442 36.82 18.44 11.19
C TRP A 442 36.97 19.93 10.94
N HIS A 443 38.08 20.50 11.42
CA HIS A 443 38.54 21.84 11.07
C HIS A 443 39.74 21.71 10.13
N GLN A 444 39.80 22.57 9.11
CA GLN A 444 40.94 22.74 8.24
C GLN A 444 41.42 24.20 8.28
N ALA A 445 42.70 24.38 8.61
CA ALA A 445 43.38 25.67 8.62
C ALA A 445 43.73 26.16 7.19
N PRO A 446 44.07 27.46 6.99
CA PRO A 446 44.32 28.03 5.67
C PRO A 446 45.56 27.47 4.97
N ASP A 447 46.52 26.93 5.72
CA ASP A 447 47.69 26.19 5.24
C ASP A 447 47.36 24.74 4.80
N GLY A 448 46.16 24.27 5.11
CA GLY A 448 45.64 22.96 4.78
C GLY A 448 45.70 21.93 5.92
N GLU A 449 46.29 22.24 7.08
CA GLU A 449 46.32 21.33 8.24
C GLU A 449 44.89 20.98 8.67
N ARG A 450 44.63 19.70 8.99
CA ARG A 450 43.31 19.20 9.41
C ARG A 450 43.37 18.63 10.83
N MET A 451 42.44 19.07 11.67
CA MET A 451 42.22 18.51 13.01
C MET A 451 40.79 18.03 13.20
N LEU A 452 40.62 16.91 13.89
CA LEU A 452 39.30 16.47 14.37
C LEU A 452 38.92 17.37 15.56
N VAL A 453 37.78 18.04 15.46
CA VAL A 453 37.26 18.94 16.50
C VAL A 453 36.40 18.16 17.49
N GLU A 454 35.44 17.39 16.98
CA GLU A 454 34.52 16.59 17.78
C GLU A 454 34.04 15.38 16.96
N GLN A 455 33.79 14.26 17.63
CA GLN A 455 33.15 13.07 17.06
C GLN A 455 31.95 12.69 17.92
N ARG A 456 30.83 12.35 17.26
CA ARG A 456 29.63 11.81 17.90
C ARG A 456 29.23 10.50 17.26
N GLN A 457 28.51 9.68 18.03
CA GLN A 457 27.85 8.47 17.55
C GLN A 457 26.34 8.66 17.58
N LEU A 458 25.68 8.37 16.47
CA LEU A 458 24.23 8.24 16.38
C LEU A 458 23.90 6.76 16.16
N ALA A 459 23.28 6.13 17.16
CA ALA A 459 23.01 4.69 17.14
C ALA A 459 22.20 4.24 15.91
N THR A 460 21.20 5.04 15.51
CA THR A 460 20.43 4.80 14.27
C THR A 460 19.86 6.10 13.68
N LEU A 461 19.73 6.15 12.35
CA LEU A 461 18.91 7.09 11.61
C LEU A 461 17.98 6.33 10.67
N ALA A 462 16.68 6.36 10.98
CA ALA A 462 15.65 5.64 10.22
C ALA A 462 15.60 6.08 8.75
N ALA A 463 15.05 5.21 7.89
CA ALA A 463 14.71 5.54 6.51
C ALA A 463 13.81 6.80 6.45
N ALA A 464 13.94 7.58 5.38
CA ALA A 464 13.19 8.84 5.14
C ALA A 464 13.24 9.90 6.28
N SER A 465 14.17 9.80 7.24
CA SER A 465 14.23 10.65 8.44
C SER A 465 15.44 11.62 8.45
N SER A 466 15.54 12.46 9.49
CA SER A 466 16.68 13.37 9.68
C SER A 466 17.05 13.54 11.15
N ALA A 467 18.34 13.75 11.42
CA ALA A 467 18.87 14.11 12.73
C ALA A 467 19.66 15.42 12.66
N SER A 468 19.53 16.26 13.69
CA SER A 468 20.25 17.52 13.80
C SER A 468 21.44 17.40 14.77
N PHE A 469 22.57 17.97 14.39
CA PHE A 469 23.78 18.01 15.20
C PHE A 469 24.28 19.45 15.33
N ASN A 470 24.41 19.91 16.57
CA ASN A 470 25.01 21.19 16.91
C ASN A 470 26.37 20.93 17.57
N PHE A 471 27.45 21.30 16.90
CA PHE A 471 28.82 21.21 17.41
C PHE A 471 29.25 22.56 17.95
N THR A 472 29.98 22.58 19.06
CA THR A 472 30.46 23.82 19.69
C THR A 472 31.96 23.72 19.92
N TRP A 473 32.72 24.69 19.40
CA TRP A 473 34.17 24.72 19.51
C TRP A 473 34.67 26.11 19.93
N GLN A 474 35.63 26.13 20.84
CA GLN A 474 36.34 27.34 21.28
C GLN A 474 37.83 27.17 20.94
N PRO A 475 38.29 27.67 19.78
CA PRO A 475 39.70 27.65 19.44
C PRO A 475 40.50 28.66 20.27
N ASP A 476 41.64 28.23 20.81
CA ASP A 476 42.57 29.13 21.52
C ASP A 476 43.06 30.27 20.61
N GLN A 477 43.34 29.96 19.34
CA GLN A 477 43.68 30.92 18.29
C GLN A 477 43.15 30.47 16.92
N LEU A 478 42.86 31.44 16.06
CA LEU A 478 42.63 31.24 14.63
C LEU A 478 43.47 32.25 13.84
N THR A 479 44.18 31.76 12.83
CA THR A 479 44.94 32.57 11.88
C THR A 479 44.03 33.38 10.96
N VAL A 480 44.53 34.46 10.37
CA VAL A 480 43.82 35.17 9.29
C VAL A 480 43.77 34.27 8.05
N GLY A 481 42.58 34.07 7.48
CA GLY A 481 42.40 33.25 6.28
C GLY A 481 41.03 32.57 6.19
N ALA A 482 40.89 31.67 5.22
CA ALA A 482 39.71 30.86 5.02
C ALA A 482 39.88 29.50 5.74
N HIS A 483 39.15 29.32 6.84
CA HIS A 483 39.07 28.05 7.55
C HIS A 483 37.89 27.24 7.04
N ARG A 484 38.06 25.92 6.86
CA ARG A 484 36.96 25.03 6.46
C ARG A 484 36.52 24.18 7.64
N PHE A 485 35.21 24.04 7.78
CA PHE A 485 34.57 23.16 8.76
C PHE A 485 33.83 22.09 7.98
N ILE A 486 34.24 20.85 8.20
CA ILE A 486 33.87 19.70 7.40
C ILE A 486 33.09 18.77 8.32
N VAL A 487 31.80 18.55 8.02
CA VAL A 487 31.00 17.53 8.72
C VAL A 487 30.96 16.30 7.85
N ARG A 488 31.41 15.18 8.41
CA ARG A 488 31.45 13.87 7.73
C ARG A 488 30.58 12.89 8.51
N SER A 489 29.74 12.14 7.80
CA SER A 489 28.93 11.06 8.35
C SER A 489 29.30 9.76 7.65
N LYS A 490 29.53 8.70 8.42
CA LYS A 490 29.77 7.35 7.91
C LYS A 490 28.85 6.34 8.62
N VAL A 491 28.22 5.47 7.84
CA VAL A 491 27.34 4.38 8.30
C VAL A 491 28.13 3.08 8.27
N ASP A 492 28.25 2.41 9.42
CA ASP A 492 28.92 1.10 9.53
C ASP A 492 27.90 -0.04 9.69
N ASN A 493 27.23 -0.31 8.58
CA ASN A 493 26.21 -1.35 8.41
C ASN A 493 26.81 -2.71 7.96
N GLY A 494 28.10 -2.77 7.60
CA GLY A 494 28.68 -3.93 6.91
C GLY A 494 28.66 -5.23 7.73
N ALA A 495 28.74 -5.13 9.06
CA ALA A 495 28.69 -6.28 9.97
C ALA A 495 27.30 -6.94 10.08
N ILE A 496 26.24 -6.26 9.63
CA ILE A 496 24.85 -6.74 9.66
C ILE A 496 24.26 -6.97 8.26
N GLY A 497 25.10 -6.93 7.21
CA GLY A 497 24.69 -7.20 5.82
C GLY A 497 23.89 -6.08 5.15
N LEU A 498 23.73 -4.93 5.80
CA LEU A 498 22.98 -3.79 5.26
C LEU A 498 23.91 -2.82 4.49
N PRO A 499 23.37 -1.90 3.66
CA PRO A 499 24.17 -1.00 2.84
C PRO A 499 24.96 0.01 3.68
N ILE A 500 26.23 0.20 3.33
CA ILE A 500 27.09 1.27 3.86
C ILE A 500 26.93 2.57 3.07
N ALA A 501 27.11 3.71 3.73
CA ALA A 501 27.06 5.03 3.10
C ALA A 501 28.04 5.99 3.81
N GLU A 502 28.59 6.93 3.05
CA GLU A 502 29.40 8.02 3.57
C GLU A 502 29.03 9.33 2.87
N GLN A 503 28.97 10.43 3.62
CA GLN A 503 28.66 11.75 3.08
C GLN A 503 29.47 12.83 3.82
N GLU A 504 29.95 13.82 3.09
CA GLU A 504 30.65 15.00 3.63
C GLU A 504 29.90 16.28 3.22
N ALA A 505 29.96 17.33 4.05
CA ALA A 505 29.62 18.70 3.67
C ALA A 505 30.60 19.70 4.30
N THR A 506 30.93 20.76 3.56
CA THR A 506 31.91 21.77 3.98
C THR A 506 31.26 23.14 4.13
N TYR A 507 31.52 23.81 5.25
CA TYR A 507 31.29 25.24 5.47
C TYR A 507 32.64 25.97 5.45
N THR A 508 32.70 27.21 4.95
CA THR A 508 33.92 28.03 4.99
C THR A 508 33.70 29.25 5.88
N LEU A 509 34.50 29.37 6.95
CA LEU A 509 34.55 30.52 7.84
C LEU A 509 35.71 31.43 7.41
N LEU A 510 35.44 32.72 7.24
CA LEU A 510 36.48 33.72 7.01
C LEU A 510 36.91 34.34 8.34
N VAL A 511 38.21 34.34 8.60
CA VAL A 511 38.86 35.04 9.72
C VAL A 511 39.68 36.18 9.14
N LEU A 512 39.34 37.42 9.50
CA LEU A 512 39.85 38.64 8.88
C LEU A 512 40.63 39.50 9.88
N THR A 513 41.43 40.44 9.40
CA THR A 513 42.05 41.51 10.23
C THR A 513 41.14 42.71 10.43
N GLU A 514 40.11 42.86 9.59
CA GLU A 514 39.20 44.01 9.57
C GLU A 514 37.77 43.54 9.22
N PRO A 515 36.72 44.34 9.47
CA PRO A 515 35.36 44.01 9.05
C PRO A 515 35.21 43.90 7.52
N LEU A 516 34.31 43.03 7.05
CA LEU A 516 34.02 42.82 5.62
C LEU A 516 33.68 44.13 4.86
N THR A 517 33.13 45.13 5.54
CA THR A 517 32.83 46.47 4.97
C THR A 517 34.06 47.23 4.46
N ASN A 518 35.26 46.87 4.93
CA ASN A 518 36.51 47.51 4.53
C ASN A 518 37.15 46.82 3.31
N TYR A 519 36.66 45.65 2.90
CA TYR A 519 37.15 44.91 1.74
C TYR A 519 36.32 45.25 0.51
N GLN A 520 36.95 45.74 -0.56
CA GLN A 520 36.31 45.82 -1.87
C GLN A 520 36.27 44.42 -2.49
N TYR A 521 35.07 43.94 -2.82
CA TYR A 521 34.90 42.74 -3.65
C TYR A 521 35.45 43.00 -5.05
N LEU A 522 36.63 42.48 -5.34
CA LEU A 522 37.13 42.37 -6.72
C LEU A 522 36.40 41.18 -7.37
N PRO A 523 35.71 41.37 -8.52
CA PRO A 523 35.02 40.27 -9.18
C PRO A 523 36.03 39.24 -9.69
N THR A 524 35.79 37.97 -9.39
CA THR A 524 36.63 36.86 -9.81
C THR A 524 36.61 36.69 -11.33
N VAL A 525 37.66 37.13 -12.01
CA VAL A 525 37.86 36.80 -13.43
C VAL A 525 38.36 35.36 -13.52
N GLN A 526 37.45 34.42 -13.75
CA GLN A 526 37.84 33.06 -14.15
C GLN A 526 38.50 33.10 -15.53
N ARG A 527 39.56 32.32 -15.69
CA ARG A 527 40.18 31.97 -16.98
C ARG A 527 39.93 30.49 -17.27
#